data_AF-A0A2P7RN92-F1
#
_entry.id   AF-A0A2P7RN92-F1
#
_cell.length_a   1.000
_cell.length_b   1.000
_cell.length_c   1.000
_cell.angle_alpha   90.00
_cell.angle_beta   90.00
_cell.angle_gamma   90.00
#
_symmetry.space_group_name_H-M   'P 1'
#
loop_
_entity.id
_entity.type
_entity.pdbx_description
1 polymer ?
#
loop_
_entity_poly.entity_id
_entity_poly.type
_entity_poly.pdbx_seq_one_letter_code
_entity_poly.pdbx_strand_id
1 'polypeptide(L)'
;MRKDRMNAINHHQHQAGPRCAILGCGRPVAAPKHRPVQQFHCVYHVQRKARHGSHWHPGYRAADLKPYVKCAESWLKANAGHPLAFAAWQELNVKLAMAGPVDPAMNLRGRSPAYRAQVAFARLREANINPDRLIAICLATAALIEDDRGSHRVREFRIVQAAKAVHRLASGTHRSWNIETRDGRMVPYTLHAYPRSSGLVMRRLGEALEKACEGLASVAIPAIIAARRHRYGPHPSHLPGWRQAPMKLPTRRVGE
;
A
#
# COMPACT_ATOMS: atom_id res chain seq x y z
N MET A 1 -53.15 -15.49 -49.41
CA MET A 1 -52.02 -16.42 -49.12
C MET A 1 -51.08 -15.74 -48.15
N ARG A 2 -50.70 -16.47 -47.09
CA ARG A 2 -50.08 -16.00 -45.84
C ARG A 2 -48.68 -15.40 -46.05
N LYS A 3 -48.46 -14.16 -45.55
CA LYS A 3 -47.14 -13.60 -45.27
C LYS A 3 -46.83 -13.86 -43.80
N ASP A 4 -46.30 -15.04 -43.49
CA ASP A 4 -45.78 -15.39 -42.17
C ASP A 4 -44.47 -16.15 -42.32
N ARG A 5 -43.51 -15.85 -41.43
CA ARG A 5 -42.15 -16.43 -41.27
C ARG A 5 -41.12 -15.80 -42.24
N MET A 6 -40.01 -15.18 -41.82
CA MET A 6 -39.12 -15.47 -40.70
C MET A 6 -38.49 -14.18 -40.18
N ASN A 7 -38.98 -13.64 -39.07
CA ASN A 7 -38.16 -12.79 -38.19
C ASN A 7 -37.56 -13.73 -37.14
N ALA A 8 -36.35 -14.24 -37.41
CA ALA A 8 -35.55 -14.90 -36.39
C ALA A 8 -35.09 -13.82 -35.41
N ILE A 9 -35.85 -13.71 -34.30
CA ILE A 9 -35.49 -12.92 -33.14
C ILE A 9 -34.16 -13.49 -32.63
N ASN A 10 -33.08 -12.73 -32.84
CA ASN A 10 -31.82 -12.91 -32.13
C ASN A 10 -32.05 -12.59 -30.64
N HIS A 11 -32.62 -13.55 -29.91
CA HIS A 11 -32.48 -13.62 -28.47
C HIS A 11 -31.02 -14.01 -28.18
N HIS A 12 -30.11 -13.04 -28.30
CA HIS A 12 -28.88 -13.10 -27.54
C HIS A 12 -29.27 -13.04 -26.07
N GLN A 13 -29.50 -14.22 -25.50
CA GLN A 13 -29.36 -14.44 -24.07
C GLN A 13 -28.01 -13.84 -23.68
N HIS A 14 -28.03 -12.70 -22.98
CA HIS A 14 -26.87 -12.19 -22.28
C HIS A 14 -26.48 -13.24 -21.24
N GLN A 15 -25.67 -14.22 -21.64
CA GLN A 15 -25.02 -15.13 -20.72
C GLN A 15 -24.27 -14.24 -19.72
N ALA A 16 -24.75 -14.24 -18.48
CA ALA A 16 -24.15 -13.47 -17.41
C ALA A 16 -22.73 -13.99 -17.22
N GLY A 17 -21.75 -13.26 -17.77
CA GLY A 17 -20.34 -13.62 -17.66
C GLY A 17 -19.92 -13.85 -16.20
N PRO A 18 -18.77 -14.52 -15.98
CA PRO A 18 -18.33 -14.91 -14.66
C PRO A 18 -18.34 -13.71 -13.69
N ARG A 19 -18.80 -13.95 -12.47
CA ARG A 19 -18.86 -12.94 -11.41
C ARG A 19 -17.54 -12.92 -10.63
N CYS A 20 -17.23 -11.77 -10.05
CA CYS A 20 -16.06 -11.61 -9.20
C CYS A 20 -16.12 -12.57 -8.01
N ALA A 21 -15.04 -13.31 -7.78
CA ALA A 21 -14.88 -14.28 -6.70
C ALA A 21 -14.83 -13.67 -5.28
N ILE A 22 -14.88 -12.34 -5.18
CA ILE A 22 -14.95 -11.67 -3.89
C ILE A 22 -16.39 -11.75 -3.37
N LEU A 23 -16.55 -12.41 -2.23
CA LEU A 23 -17.84 -12.60 -1.57
C LEU A 23 -18.59 -11.27 -1.43
N GLY A 24 -19.87 -11.27 -1.84
CA GLY A 24 -20.74 -10.10 -1.84
C GLY A 24 -20.55 -9.11 -3.00
N CYS A 25 -19.55 -9.26 -3.88
CA CYS A 25 -19.29 -8.28 -4.93
C CYS A 25 -20.33 -8.28 -6.07
N GLY A 26 -20.62 -9.45 -6.64
CA GLY A 26 -21.57 -9.62 -7.74
C GLY A 26 -21.23 -8.90 -9.06
N ARG A 27 -20.09 -8.19 -9.16
CA ARG A 27 -19.67 -7.50 -10.40
C ARG A 27 -19.11 -8.49 -11.42
N PRO A 28 -19.26 -8.24 -12.74
CA PRO A 28 -18.64 -9.08 -13.75
C PRO A 28 -17.10 -9.04 -13.62
N VAL A 29 -16.46 -10.17 -13.92
CA VAL A 29 -15.00 -10.26 -14.05
C VAL A 29 -14.52 -9.29 -15.13
N ALA A 30 -13.29 -8.79 -14.98
CA ALA A 30 -12.72 -7.87 -15.96
C ALA A 30 -12.63 -8.53 -17.34
N ALA A 31 -13.34 -7.96 -18.33
CA ALA A 31 -13.25 -8.41 -19.71
C ALA A 31 -11.85 -8.11 -20.29
N PRO A 32 -11.28 -9.00 -21.11
CA PRO A 32 -10.03 -8.74 -21.80
C PRO A 32 -10.24 -7.61 -22.80
N LYS A 33 -9.71 -6.41 -22.52
CA LYS A 33 -9.44 -5.44 -23.59
C LYS A 33 -8.01 -5.60 -24.11
N HIS A 34 -6.97 -5.53 -23.27
CA HIS A 34 -5.57 -5.66 -23.73
C HIS A 34 -4.59 -6.09 -22.61
N ARG A 35 -5.05 -6.85 -21.60
CA ARG A 35 -4.22 -7.28 -20.46
C ARG A 35 -4.52 -8.72 -20.08
N PRO A 36 -3.55 -9.47 -19.50
CA PRO A 36 -3.80 -10.80 -18.98
C PRO A 36 -5.00 -10.75 -18.03
N VAL A 37 -6.00 -11.60 -18.32
CA VAL A 37 -7.26 -11.66 -17.59
C VAL A 37 -6.97 -12.01 -16.14
N GLN A 38 -7.39 -11.17 -15.20
CA GLN A 38 -7.54 -11.63 -13.83
C GLN A 38 -8.81 -12.49 -13.82
N GLN A 39 -8.64 -13.79 -14.04
CA GLN A 39 -9.70 -14.78 -14.33
C GLN A 39 -10.88 -14.75 -13.35
N PHE A 40 -10.69 -14.22 -12.14
CA PHE A 40 -11.66 -14.30 -11.05
C PHE A 40 -12.07 -12.95 -10.45
N HIS A 41 -11.52 -11.81 -10.92
CA HIS A 41 -11.72 -10.52 -10.24
C HIS A 41 -12.25 -9.43 -11.16
N CYS A 42 -13.20 -8.62 -10.65
CA CYS A 42 -13.67 -7.42 -11.34
C CYS A 42 -12.58 -6.33 -11.35
N VAL A 43 -12.68 -5.38 -12.29
CA VAL A 43 -11.74 -4.25 -12.43
C VAL A 43 -11.52 -3.51 -11.11
N TYR A 44 -12.59 -3.33 -10.32
CA TYR A 44 -12.49 -2.69 -9.00
C TYR A 44 -11.58 -3.45 -8.04
N HIS A 45 -11.72 -4.77 -7.91
CA HIS A 45 -10.90 -5.56 -6.99
C HIS A 45 -9.47 -5.75 -7.48
N VAL A 46 -9.24 -5.73 -8.80
CA VAL A 46 -7.90 -5.67 -9.37
C VAL A 46 -7.22 -4.34 -9.01
N GLN A 47 -7.91 -3.21 -9.20
CA GLN A 47 -7.38 -1.89 -8.83
C GLN A 47 -7.20 -1.75 -7.30
N ARG A 48 -8.10 -2.34 -6.51
CA ARG A 48 -8.01 -2.37 -5.04
C ARG A 48 -6.76 -3.13 -4.61
N LYS A 49 -6.50 -4.32 -5.16
CA LYS A 49 -5.24 -5.05 -4.92
C LYS A 49 -4.02 -4.27 -5.39
N ALA A 50 -4.06 -3.64 -6.57
CA ALA A 50 -2.98 -2.79 -7.03
C ALA A 50 -2.67 -1.64 -6.07
N ARG A 51 -3.70 -1.09 -5.40
CA ARG A 51 -3.57 0.00 -4.42
C ARG A 51 -3.19 -0.50 -3.04
N HIS A 52 -3.76 -1.59 -2.54
CA HIS A 52 -3.69 -1.98 -1.12
C HIS A 52 -2.92 -3.27 -0.86
N GLY A 53 -2.58 -4.05 -1.89
CA GLY A 53 -1.99 -5.38 -1.72
C GLY A 53 -3.01 -6.45 -1.27
N SER A 54 -4.29 -6.09 -1.16
CA SER A 54 -5.40 -7.00 -0.89
C SER A 54 -6.58 -6.68 -1.80
N HIS A 55 -7.30 -7.72 -2.23
CA HIS A 55 -8.54 -7.54 -2.97
C HIS A 55 -9.67 -7.02 -2.07
N TRP A 56 -9.59 -7.20 -0.75
CA TRP A 56 -10.72 -6.96 0.14
C TRP A 56 -10.34 -6.14 1.38
N HIS A 57 -9.16 -6.36 1.96
CA HIS A 57 -8.74 -5.65 3.16
C HIS A 57 -8.40 -4.18 2.83
N PRO A 58 -8.93 -3.20 3.58
CA PRO A 58 -8.49 -1.82 3.44
C PRO A 58 -7.01 -1.66 3.83
N GLY A 59 -6.39 -0.53 3.52
CA GLY A 59 -5.08 -0.24 4.11
C GLY A 59 -5.24 0.15 5.58
N TYR A 60 -4.19 -0.05 6.39
CA TYR A 60 -4.17 0.44 7.77
C TYR A 60 -4.08 1.96 7.82
N ARG A 61 -4.71 2.57 8.83
CA ARG A 61 -4.57 3.99 9.10
C ARG A 61 -3.30 4.23 9.91
N ALA A 62 -2.80 5.46 9.88
CA ALA A 62 -1.67 5.85 10.72
C ALA A 62 -1.98 5.68 12.21
N ALA A 63 -3.23 5.91 12.63
CA ALA A 63 -3.68 5.71 14.00
C ALA A 63 -3.58 4.25 14.46
N ASP A 64 -3.88 3.29 13.59
CA ASP A 64 -3.82 1.85 13.90
C ASP A 64 -2.36 1.39 14.03
N LEU A 65 -1.49 1.92 13.18
CA LEU A 65 -0.07 1.55 13.10
C LEU A 65 0.80 2.21 14.19
N LYS A 66 0.46 3.43 14.62
CA LYS A 66 1.27 4.24 15.55
C LYS A 66 1.62 3.53 16.88
N PRO A 67 0.70 2.80 17.56
CA PRO A 67 1.04 2.04 18.76
C PRO A 67 2.13 0.99 18.53
N TYR A 68 2.05 0.25 17.43
CA TYR A 68 3.03 -0.78 17.08
C TYR A 68 4.37 -0.16 16.73
N VAL A 69 4.39 0.98 16.01
CA VAL A 69 5.63 1.69 15.69
C VAL A 69 6.35 2.12 16.95
N LYS A 70 5.64 2.70 17.93
CA LYS A 70 6.25 3.07 19.21
C LYS A 70 6.83 1.87 19.95
N CYS A 71 6.15 0.73 19.96
CA CYS A 71 6.66 -0.48 20.58
C CYS A 71 7.86 -1.08 19.82
N ALA A 72 7.85 -1.01 18.48
CA ALA A 72 8.98 -1.44 17.65
C ALA A 72 10.21 -0.56 17.86
N GLU A 73 10.05 0.76 17.98
CA GLU A 73 11.15 1.68 18.31
C GLU A 73 11.74 1.39 19.69
N SER A 74 10.88 1.17 20.70
CA SER A 74 11.34 0.75 22.03
C SER A 74 12.07 -0.59 22.00
N TRP A 75 11.58 -1.55 21.22
CA TRP A 75 12.23 -2.85 21.06
C TRP A 75 13.60 -2.71 20.41
N LEU A 76 13.73 -1.95 19.31
CA LEU A 76 15.01 -1.70 18.64
C LEU A 76 16.01 -1.02 19.58
N LYS A 77 15.57 -0.01 20.35
CA LYS A 77 16.44 0.66 21.32
C LYS A 77 16.95 -0.29 22.40
N ALA A 78 16.09 -1.15 22.93
CA ALA A 78 16.46 -2.15 23.93
C ALA A 78 17.35 -3.26 23.36
N ASN A 79 17.30 -3.49 22.05
CA ASN A 79 18.01 -4.56 21.34
C ASN A 79 19.03 -4.00 20.34
N ALA A 80 19.63 -2.83 20.61
CA ALA A 80 20.54 -2.16 19.69
C ALA A 80 21.78 -3.02 19.35
N GLY A 81 22.21 -3.90 20.28
CA GLY A 81 23.30 -4.85 20.08
C GLY A 81 22.90 -6.17 19.39
N HIS A 82 21.62 -6.35 19.03
CA HIS A 82 21.16 -7.60 18.44
C HIS A 82 21.71 -7.75 17.00
N PRO A 83 22.40 -8.86 16.65
CA PRO A 83 23.04 -9.00 15.33
C PRO A 83 22.10 -8.82 14.14
N LEU A 84 20.88 -9.34 14.23
CA LEU A 84 19.86 -9.17 13.18
C LEU A 84 19.34 -7.73 13.05
N ALA A 85 19.34 -6.95 14.14
CA ALA A 85 18.96 -5.55 14.08
C ALA A 85 20.05 -4.72 13.39
N PHE A 86 21.31 -5.00 13.72
CA PHE A 86 22.46 -4.41 13.03
C PHE A 86 22.51 -4.77 11.53
N ALA A 87 22.28 -6.03 11.17
CA ALA A 87 22.24 -6.46 9.78
C ALA A 87 21.13 -5.73 8.98
N ALA A 88 19.92 -5.63 9.55
CA ALA A 88 18.81 -4.89 8.95
C ALA A 88 19.14 -3.41 8.77
N TRP A 89 19.77 -2.80 9.78
CA TRP A 89 20.24 -1.43 9.73
C TRP A 89 21.26 -1.22 8.62
N GLN A 90 22.27 -2.10 8.52
CA GLN A 90 23.31 -2.00 7.51
C GLN A 90 22.75 -2.15 6.10
N GLU A 91 21.85 -3.11 5.86
CA GLU A 91 21.22 -3.30 4.54
C GLU A 91 20.43 -2.07 4.11
N LEU A 92 19.64 -1.48 5.02
CA LEU A 92 18.88 -0.25 4.71
C LEU A 92 19.75 0.98 4.59
N ASN A 93 20.81 1.09 5.39
CA ASN A 93 21.75 2.20 5.30
C ASN A 93 22.46 2.21 3.93
N VAL A 94 22.96 1.04 3.51
CA VAL A 94 23.52 0.86 2.15
C VAL A 94 22.47 1.17 1.09
N LYS A 95 21.22 0.70 1.27
CA LYS A 95 20.15 0.97 0.31
C LYS A 95 19.86 2.46 0.13
N LEU A 96 19.86 3.23 1.22
CA LEU A 96 19.68 4.68 1.19
C LEU A 96 20.87 5.37 0.52
N ALA A 97 22.09 4.99 0.89
CA ALA A 97 23.32 5.54 0.30
C ALA A 97 23.38 5.32 -1.22
N MET A 98 22.97 4.14 -1.69
CA MET A 98 22.98 3.76 -3.11
C MET A 98 21.74 4.20 -3.89
N ALA A 99 20.84 4.98 -3.29
CA ALA A 99 19.58 5.36 -3.93
C ALA A 99 19.73 6.39 -5.07
N GLY A 100 20.93 6.94 -5.29
CA GLY A 100 21.19 7.92 -6.35
C GLY A 100 20.56 9.29 -6.08
N PRO A 101 20.41 10.14 -7.11
CA PRO A 101 19.86 11.48 -6.98
C PRO A 101 18.34 11.47 -6.76
N VAL A 102 17.84 12.54 -6.15
CA VAL A 102 16.39 12.75 -5.98
C VAL A 102 15.80 13.38 -7.23
N ASP A 103 14.86 12.65 -7.85
CA ASP A 103 14.09 13.15 -8.98
C ASP A 103 12.74 13.77 -8.52
N PRO A 104 12.38 14.98 -9.02
CA PRO A 104 11.08 15.60 -8.76
C PRO A 104 9.90 14.73 -9.20
N ALA A 105 8.76 14.84 -8.50
CA ALA A 105 7.62 13.95 -8.75
C ALA A 105 7.08 14.01 -10.20
N MET A 106 7.20 15.18 -10.84
CA MET A 106 6.84 15.42 -12.24
C MET A 106 7.67 14.60 -13.24
N ASN A 107 8.94 14.31 -12.94
CA ASN A 107 9.85 13.56 -13.81
C ASN A 107 9.65 12.04 -13.74
N LEU A 108 8.82 11.58 -12.80
CA LEU A 108 8.60 10.14 -12.56
C LEU A 108 7.58 9.51 -13.52
N ARG A 109 6.87 10.31 -14.31
CA ARG A 109 5.92 9.79 -15.30
C ARG A 109 6.68 9.04 -16.39
N GLY A 110 6.20 7.85 -16.76
CA GLY A 110 6.84 7.00 -17.77
C GLY A 110 8.07 6.20 -17.28
N ARG A 111 8.61 6.51 -16.10
CA ARG A 111 9.75 5.76 -15.53
C ARG A 111 9.35 4.38 -15.00
N SER A 112 10.30 3.46 -15.03
CA SER A 112 10.10 2.08 -14.57
C SER A 112 9.74 2.02 -13.07
N PRO A 113 8.99 1.01 -12.62
CA PRO A 113 8.65 0.88 -11.21
C PRO A 113 9.87 0.76 -10.29
N ALA A 114 10.95 0.12 -10.76
CA ALA A 114 12.20 -0.03 -10.02
C ALA A 114 12.88 1.33 -9.80
N TYR A 115 13.01 2.14 -10.86
CA TYR A 115 13.57 3.49 -10.76
C TYR A 115 12.76 4.38 -9.82
N ARG A 116 11.43 4.34 -9.92
CA ARG A 116 10.55 5.11 -9.02
C ARG A 116 10.66 4.68 -7.55
N ALA A 117 10.92 3.40 -7.28
CA ALA A 117 11.19 2.91 -5.93
C ALA A 117 12.57 3.36 -5.44
N GLN A 118 13.58 3.39 -6.32
CA GLN A 118 14.90 3.94 -6.02
C GLN A 118 14.82 5.43 -5.66
N VAL A 119 14.11 6.24 -6.44
CA VAL A 119 13.87 7.66 -6.12
C VAL A 119 13.13 7.82 -4.79
N ALA A 120 12.23 6.90 -4.43
CA ALA A 120 11.59 6.95 -3.12
C ALA A 120 12.60 6.77 -1.97
N PHE A 121 13.59 5.86 -2.11
CA PHE A 121 14.70 5.76 -1.15
C PHE A 121 15.59 7.01 -1.15
N ALA A 122 15.87 7.61 -2.31
CA ALA A 122 16.65 8.83 -2.39
C ALA A 122 15.98 9.98 -1.62
N ARG A 123 14.65 10.09 -1.72
CA ARG A 123 13.86 11.08 -0.96
C ARG A 123 13.88 10.82 0.54
N LEU A 124 13.84 9.56 0.97
CA LEU A 124 13.98 9.22 2.39
C LEU A 124 15.35 9.63 2.92
N ARG A 125 16.41 9.43 2.12
CA ARG A 125 17.77 9.89 2.46
C ARG A 125 17.85 11.41 2.54
N GLU A 126 17.34 12.13 1.54
CA GLU A 126 17.33 13.61 1.53
C GLU A 126 16.52 14.20 2.69
N ALA A 127 15.45 13.51 3.10
CA ALA A 127 14.66 13.85 4.29
C ALA A 127 15.33 13.38 5.61
N ASN A 128 16.57 12.90 5.58
CA ASN A 128 17.33 12.41 6.73
C ASN A 128 16.57 11.36 7.59
N ILE A 129 15.81 10.48 6.94
CA ILE A 129 15.08 9.43 7.65
C ILE A 129 16.06 8.34 8.09
N ASN A 130 16.20 8.17 9.41
CA ASN A 130 17.05 7.16 10.03
C ASN A 130 16.59 5.72 9.63
N PRO A 131 17.51 4.81 9.26
CA PRO A 131 17.20 3.40 9.02
C PRO A 131 16.37 2.74 10.13
N ASP A 132 16.64 3.04 11.41
CA ASP A 132 15.88 2.50 12.55
C ASP A 132 14.38 2.79 12.43
N ARG A 133 14.02 3.98 11.93
CA ARG A 133 12.62 4.35 11.71
C ARG A 133 11.98 3.52 10.61
N LEU A 134 12.73 3.16 9.58
CA LEU A 134 12.26 2.29 8.50
C LEU A 134 12.05 0.86 9.02
N ILE A 135 13.00 0.32 9.78
CA ILE A 135 12.91 -1.00 10.42
C ILE A 135 11.70 -1.04 11.35
N ALA A 136 11.54 -0.03 12.21
CA ALA A 136 10.42 0.06 13.15
C ALA A 136 9.07 0.01 12.43
N ILE A 137 8.92 0.71 11.30
CA ILE A 137 7.69 0.67 10.50
C ILE A 137 7.45 -0.71 9.89
N CYS A 138 8.50 -1.39 9.42
CA CYS A 138 8.37 -2.74 8.85
C CYS A 138 7.92 -3.76 9.89
N LEU A 139 8.61 -3.77 11.04
CA LEU A 139 8.27 -4.64 12.18
C LEU A 139 6.86 -4.33 12.71
N ALA A 140 6.52 -3.05 12.86
CA ALA A 140 5.21 -2.63 13.33
C ALA A 140 4.08 -3.03 12.37
N THR A 141 4.32 -2.94 11.06
CA THR A 141 3.34 -3.36 10.05
C THR A 141 3.11 -4.87 10.12
N ALA A 142 4.19 -5.66 10.25
CA ALA A 142 4.08 -7.10 10.38
C ALA A 142 3.39 -7.51 11.70
N ALA A 143 3.75 -6.87 12.81
CA ALA A 143 3.12 -7.09 14.11
C ALA A 143 1.62 -6.73 14.11
N LEU A 144 1.22 -5.62 13.48
CA LEU A 144 -0.18 -5.24 13.34
C LEU A 144 -0.96 -6.27 12.50
N ILE A 145 -0.40 -6.76 11.40
CA ILE A 145 -1.04 -7.79 10.56
C ILE A 145 -1.23 -9.10 11.33
N GLU A 146 -0.26 -9.47 12.17
CA GLU A 146 -0.33 -10.68 12.97
C GLU A 146 -1.31 -10.54 14.14
N ASP A 147 -1.40 -9.38 14.78
CA ASP A 147 -2.29 -9.11 15.91
C ASP A 147 -3.75 -8.84 15.48
N ASP A 148 -3.98 -8.48 14.22
CA ASP A 148 -5.32 -8.20 13.68
C ASP A 148 -5.98 -9.46 13.10
N ARG A 149 -6.99 -9.99 13.80
CA ARG A 149 -7.79 -11.16 13.34
C ARG A 149 -8.55 -10.90 12.04
N GLY A 150 -8.77 -9.63 11.69
CA GLY A 150 -9.42 -9.23 10.45
C GLY A 150 -8.47 -9.11 9.26
N SER A 151 -7.15 -9.24 9.46
CA SER A 151 -6.14 -8.90 8.46
C SER A 151 -6.04 -9.89 7.30
N HIS A 152 -5.61 -9.39 6.14
CA HIS A 152 -5.20 -10.24 5.02
C HIS A 152 -3.73 -10.65 5.19
N ARG A 153 -3.50 -11.84 5.76
CA ARG A 153 -2.16 -12.37 6.06
C ARG A 153 -1.43 -12.93 4.83
N VAL A 154 -1.33 -12.12 3.78
CA VAL A 154 -0.54 -12.44 2.59
C VAL A 154 0.65 -11.51 2.49
N ARG A 155 1.77 -12.05 2.01
CA ARG A 155 3.03 -11.30 1.81
C ARG A 155 2.81 -10.00 1.05
N GLU A 156 2.05 -10.04 -0.05
CA GLU A 156 1.79 -8.86 -0.88
C GLU A 156 1.10 -7.72 -0.11
N PHE A 157 0.17 -8.04 0.80
CA PHE A 157 -0.49 -7.05 1.62
C PHE A 157 0.51 -6.39 2.58
N ARG A 158 1.31 -7.21 3.27
CA ARG A 158 2.36 -6.76 4.20
C ARG A 158 3.35 -5.80 3.55
N ILE A 159 3.96 -6.19 2.43
CA ILE A 159 4.97 -5.35 1.75
C ILE A 159 4.35 -4.03 1.25
N VAL A 160 3.10 -4.05 0.76
CA VAL A 160 2.42 -2.83 0.29
C VAL A 160 2.07 -1.90 1.44
N GLN A 161 1.64 -2.42 2.59
CA GLN A 161 1.36 -1.59 3.76
C GLN A 161 2.64 -0.96 4.33
N ALA A 162 3.72 -1.73 4.45
CA ALA A 162 5.01 -1.23 4.92
C ALA A 162 5.54 -0.14 3.98
N ALA A 163 5.55 -0.41 2.66
CA ALA A 163 5.95 0.56 1.65
C ALA A 163 5.14 1.85 1.70
N LYS A 164 3.82 1.77 1.92
CA LYS A 164 2.98 2.97 2.06
C LYS A 164 3.29 3.77 3.31
N ALA A 165 3.50 3.10 4.44
CA ALA A 165 3.82 3.78 5.69
C ALA A 165 5.17 4.51 5.57
N VAL A 166 6.18 3.85 5.01
CA VAL A 166 7.49 4.46 4.71
C VAL A 166 7.37 5.58 3.68
N HIS A 167 6.66 5.36 2.57
CA HIS A 167 6.55 6.35 1.49
C HIS A 167 5.95 7.67 1.97
N ARG A 168 5.01 7.64 2.93
CA ARG A 168 4.40 8.85 3.52
C ARG A 168 5.41 9.74 4.26
N LEU A 169 6.58 9.23 4.64
CA LEU A 169 7.60 10.03 5.33
C LEU A 169 8.26 11.08 4.41
N ALA A 170 8.32 10.81 3.10
CA ALA A 170 9.05 11.67 2.14
C ALA A 170 8.43 11.68 0.73
N SER A 171 7.10 11.51 0.60
CA SER A 171 6.44 11.44 -0.71
C SER A 171 6.18 12.80 -1.36
N GLY A 172 6.13 13.89 -0.61
CA GLY A 172 5.78 15.22 -1.13
C GLY A 172 6.88 15.88 -1.97
N THR A 173 6.48 16.67 -2.95
CA THR A 173 7.30 17.71 -3.58
C THR A 173 6.57 19.03 -3.40
N HIS A 174 7.24 20.00 -2.78
CA HIS A 174 6.78 21.36 -2.58
C HIS A 174 7.74 22.29 -3.31
N ARG A 175 7.26 23.03 -4.30
CA ARG A 175 8.06 24.06 -5.00
C ARG A 175 7.28 25.34 -5.03
N SER A 176 7.90 26.45 -4.66
CA SER A 176 7.36 27.80 -4.79
C SER A 176 8.23 28.61 -5.74
N TRP A 177 7.60 29.40 -6.60
CA TRP A 177 8.27 30.39 -7.45
C TRP A 177 7.32 31.56 -7.70
N ASN A 178 7.87 32.73 -8.00
CA ASN A 178 7.06 33.90 -8.34
C ASN A 178 6.67 33.85 -9.82
N ILE A 179 5.40 34.08 -10.13
CA ILE A 179 4.89 34.23 -11.49
C ILE A 179 4.46 35.68 -11.67
N GLU A 180 4.90 36.29 -12.77
CA GLU A 180 4.44 37.61 -13.18
C GLU A 180 3.01 37.52 -13.73
N THR A 181 2.07 38.27 -13.16
CA THR A 181 0.72 38.40 -13.70
C THR A 181 0.70 39.36 -14.89
N ARG A 182 -0.39 39.34 -15.67
CA ARG A 182 -0.59 40.28 -16.80
C ARG A 182 -0.43 41.76 -16.43
N ASP A 183 -0.60 42.09 -15.16
CA ASP A 183 -0.49 43.46 -14.64
C ASP A 183 0.92 43.79 -14.10
N GLY A 184 1.93 42.96 -14.40
CA GLY A 184 3.33 43.15 -13.99
C GLY A 184 3.59 42.88 -12.50
N ARG A 185 2.65 42.30 -11.76
CA ARG A 185 2.83 41.95 -10.34
C ARG A 185 3.39 40.55 -10.18
N MET A 186 4.39 40.39 -9.33
CA MET A 186 4.92 39.08 -8.96
C MET A 186 4.05 38.43 -7.89
N VAL A 187 3.46 37.28 -8.19
CA VAL A 187 2.61 36.52 -7.27
C VAL A 187 3.28 35.17 -6.95
N PRO A 188 3.37 34.76 -5.67
CA PRO A 188 3.92 33.46 -5.31
C PRO A 188 2.99 32.33 -5.79
N TYR A 189 3.53 31.40 -6.57
CA TYR A 189 2.86 30.19 -7.01
C TYR A 189 3.49 28.96 -6.36
N THR A 190 2.66 28.09 -5.78
CA THR A 190 3.12 26.87 -5.10
C THR A 190 2.58 25.62 -5.78
N LEU A 191 3.49 24.72 -6.19
CA LEU A 191 3.16 23.40 -6.70
C LEU A 191 3.30 22.34 -5.61
N HIS A 192 2.20 21.61 -5.36
CA HIS A 192 2.18 20.41 -4.53
C HIS A 192 2.03 19.17 -5.41
N ALA A 193 3.06 18.34 -5.49
CA ALA A 193 3.01 17.11 -6.27
C ALA A 193 3.35 15.89 -5.40
N TYR A 194 2.46 14.90 -5.38
CA TYR A 194 2.63 13.65 -4.65
C TYR A 194 2.60 12.46 -5.62
N PRO A 195 3.65 11.62 -5.68
CA PRO A 195 3.61 10.37 -6.41
C PRO A 195 2.47 9.49 -5.94
N ARG A 196 1.82 8.80 -6.88
CA ARG A 196 0.73 7.86 -6.57
C ARG A 196 1.29 6.68 -5.76
N SER A 197 0.80 6.51 -4.54
CA SER A 197 1.12 5.39 -3.63
C SER A 197 0.38 4.09 -4.02
N SER A 198 0.64 3.57 -5.22
CA SER A 198 -0.04 2.38 -5.77
C SER A 198 0.80 1.67 -6.84
N GLY A 199 0.46 0.42 -7.12
CA GLY A 199 1.03 -0.33 -8.25
C GLY A 199 2.36 -1.00 -7.92
N LEU A 200 3.12 -1.33 -8.97
CA LEU A 200 4.37 -2.09 -8.86
C LEU A 200 5.46 -1.37 -8.05
N VAL A 201 5.44 -0.03 -7.99
CA VAL A 201 6.41 0.76 -7.21
C VAL A 201 6.34 0.40 -5.72
N MET A 202 5.12 0.27 -5.17
CA MET A 202 4.96 -0.09 -3.75
C MET A 202 5.42 -1.53 -3.46
N ARG A 203 5.30 -2.44 -4.46
CA ARG A 203 5.82 -3.80 -4.32
C ARG A 203 7.35 -3.79 -4.28
N ARG A 204 8.00 -3.09 -5.21
CA ARG A 204 9.47 -2.98 -5.25
C ARG A 204 10.04 -2.30 -4.00
N LEU A 205 9.40 -1.23 -3.52
CA LEU A 205 9.77 -0.56 -2.29
C LEU A 205 9.61 -1.50 -1.08
N GLY A 206 8.46 -2.18 -0.98
CA GLY A 206 8.14 -3.08 0.11
C GLY A 206 8.99 -4.36 0.13
N GLU A 207 9.34 -4.91 -1.03
CA GLU A 207 10.25 -6.05 -1.16
C GLU A 207 11.64 -5.73 -0.62
N ALA A 208 12.17 -4.54 -0.95
CA ALA A 208 13.47 -4.10 -0.43
C ALA A 208 13.44 -3.91 1.09
N LEU A 209 12.35 -3.37 1.64
CA LEU A 209 12.15 -3.20 3.07
C LEU A 209 12.00 -4.55 3.80
N GLU A 210 11.20 -5.46 3.25
CA GLU A 210 10.97 -6.78 3.83
C GLU A 210 12.26 -7.60 3.83
N LYS A 211 13.01 -7.61 2.73
CA LYS A 211 14.29 -8.33 2.63
C LYS A 211 15.24 -7.93 3.77
N ALA A 212 15.40 -6.63 4.01
CA ALA A 212 16.25 -6.14 5.09
C ALA A 212 15.77 -6.55 6.49
N CYS A 213 14.48 -6.76 6.68
CA CYS A 213 13.90 -7.07 7.99
C CYS A 213 13.53 -8.56 8.18
N GLU A 214 13.71 -9.41 7.18
CA GLU A 214 13.14 -10.76 7.14
C GLU A 214 13.59 -11.62 8.32
N GLY A 215 14.89 -11.66 8.60
CA GLY A 215 15.44 -12.39 9.74
C GLY A 215 15.03 -11.80 11.10
N LEU A 216 14.91 -10.47 11.19
CA LEU A 216 14.59 -9.77 12.43
C LEU A 216 13.11 -9.95 12.85
N ALA A 217 12.22 -10.07 11.87
CA ALA A 217 10.77 -10.09 12.09
C ALA A 217 10.31 -11.24 12.99
N SER A 218 10.86 -12.45 12.81
CA SER A 218 10.47 -13.64 13.59
C SER A 218 10.75 -13.48 15.09
N VAL A 219 11.81 -12.76 15.46
CA VAL A 219 12.21 -12.52 16.85
C VAL A 219 11.45 -11.34 17.45
N ALA A 220 11.34 -10.24 16.70
CA ALA A 220 10.81 -8.98 17.23
C ALA A 220 9.28 -8.95 17.35
N ILE A 221 8.55 -9.58 16.41
CA ILE A 221 7.09 -9.43 16.32
C ILE A 221 6.36 -9.87 17.60
N PRO A 222 6.61 -11.06 18.19
CA PRO A 222 5.90 -11.48 19.40
C PRO A 222 6.10 -10.50 20.57
N ALA A 223 7.33 -10.01 20.75
CA ALA A 223 7.67 -9.04 21.78
C ALA A 223 6.99 -7.69 21.55
N ILE A 224 6.92 -7.22 20.30
CA ILE A 224 6.24 -5.97 19.93
C ILE A 224 4.72 -6.08 20.21
N ILE A 225 4.09 -7.21 19.87
CA ILE A 225 2.66 -7.45 20.13
C ILE A 225 2.41 -7.46 21.64
N ALA A 226 3.23 -8.19 22.41
CA ALA A 226 3.12 -8.25 23.87
C ALA A 226 3.27 -6.84 24.50
N ALA A 227 4.29 -6.08 24.09
CA ALA A 227 4.51 -4.71 24.56
C ALA A 227 3.35 -3.77 24.19
N ARG A 228 2.81 -3.89 22.96
CA ARG A 228 1.65 -3.11 22.52
C ARG A 228 0.43 -3.45 23.36
N ARG A 229 0.18 -4.75 23.62
CA ARG A 229 -0.93 -5.22 24.44
C ARG A 229 -0.84 -4.71 25.87
N HIS A 230 0.35 -4.75 26.46
CA HIS A 230 0.61 -4.25 27.80
C HIS A 230 0.36 -2.73 27.89
N ARG A 231 0.84 -1.94 26.91
CA ARG A 231 0.77 -0.48 26.96
C ARG A 231 -0.56 0.13 26.51
N TYR A 232 -1.24 -0.49 25.55
CA TYR A 232 -2.43 0.07 24.89
C TYR A 232 -3.67 -0.82 25.01
N GLY A 233 -3.59 -1.93 25.76
CA GLY A 233 -4.65 -2.93 25.85
C GLY A 233 -4.71 -3.86 24.62
N PRO A 234 -5.70 -4.76 24.56
CA PRO A 234 -5.86 -5.69 23.43
C PRO A 234 -6.13 -4.98 22.10
N HIS A 235 -5.81 -5.62 20.97
CA HIS A 235 -6.20 -5.10 19.65
C HIS A 235 -7.73 -5.05 19.55
N PRO A 236 -8.35 -4.07 18.86
CA PRO A 236 -9.81 -4.00 18.73
C PRO A 236 -10.46 -5.29 18.21
N SER A 237 -9.75 -6.07 17.38
CA SER A 237 -10.22 -7.38 16.90
C SER A 237 -10.29 -8.48 17.97
N HIS A 238 -9.75 -8.23 19.16
CA HIS A 238 -9.73 -9.16 20.29
C HIS A 238 -10.79 -8.83 21.34
N LEU A 239 -11.50 -7.71 21.19
CA LEU A 239 -12.54 -7.31 22.13
C LEU A 239 -13.80 -8.18 21.98
N PRO A 240 -14.52 -8.46 23.09
CA PRO A 240 -15.81 -9.15 23.03
C PRO A 240 -16.78 -8.44 22.08
N GLY A 241 -17.53 -9.21 21.30
CA GLY A 241 -18.49 -8.67 20.33
C GLY A 241 -17.87 -8.09 19.04
N TRP A 242 -16.54 -8.18 18.87
CA TRP A 242 -15.93 -7.79 17.60
C TRP A 242 -16.46 -8.64 16.44
N ARG A 243 -16.82 -7.95 15.35
CA ARG A 243 -17.12 -8.56 14.06
C ARG A 243 -16.25 -7.90 13.01
N GLN A 244 -15.73 -8.71 12.09
CA GLN A 244 -15.03 -8.16 10.94
C GLN A 244 -16.00 -7.23 10.20
N ALA A 245 -15.57 -5.98 10.00
CA ALA A 245 -16.40 -5.02 9.27
C ALA A 245 -16.80 -5.64 7.92
N PRO A 246 -18.09 -5.57 7.55
CA PRO A 246 -18.52 -6.12 6.27
C PRO A 246 -17.66 -5.48 5.19
N MET A 247 -17.18 -6.30 4.27
CA MET A 247 -16.31 -5.83 3.20
C MET A 247 -17.00 -4.64 2.54
N LYS A 248 -16.34 -3.46 2.50
CA LYS A 248 -16.91 -2.28 1.83
C LYS A 248 -17.12 -2.63 0.36
N LEU A 249 -18.34 -3.05 0.06
CA LEU A 249 -18.81 -3.27 -1.28
C LEU A 249 -18.95 -1.88 -1.91
N PRO A 250 -18.33 -1.65 -3.07
CA PRO A 250 -18.57 -0.42 -3.79
C PRO A 250 -20.06 -0.38 -4.15
N THR A 251 -20.76 0.67 -3.70
CA THR A 251 -22.18 0.90 -3.99
C THR A 251 -22.43 0.65 -5.48
N ARG A 252 -23.41 -0.20 -5.80
CA ARG A 252 -23.94 -0.26 -7.17
C ARG A 252 -24.41 1.16 -7.47
N ARG A 253 -23.85 1.80 -8.51
CA ARG A 253 -24.62 2.86 -9.15
C ARG A 253 -25.84 2.16 -9.72
N VAL A 254 -26.99 2.43 -9.14
CA VAL A 254 -28.27 2.00 -9.70
C VAL A 254 -28.51 2.94 -10.88
N GLY A 255 -28.42 2.41 -12.11
CA GLY A 255 -28.67 3.16 -13.34
C GLY A 255 -27.41 3.57 -14.10
N GLU A 256 -26.80 2.63 -14.82
CA GLU A 256 -26.07 2.81 -16.09
C GLU A 256 -26.11 1.46 -16.82
#